data_AF-A0A661VAX5-F1
#
_entry.id   AF-A0A661VAX5-F1
#
_cell.length_a   1.000
_cell.length_b   1.000
_cell.length_c   1.000
_cell.angle_alpha   90.00
_cell.angle_beta   90.00
_cell.angle_gamma   90.00
#
_symmetry.space_group_name_H-M   'P 1'
#
loop_
_entity.id
_entity.type
_entity.pdbx_description
1 polymer ?
#
loop_
_entity_poly.entity_id
_entity_poly.type
_entity_poly.pdbx_seq_one_letter_code
_entity_poly.pdbx_strand_id
1 'polypeptide(L)'
;MSFSRPDIIRPPSERKSYFLPLTSGCSNNTCTFCGYYGSKLQIRDVIDSKNEIDAVALLTRSGIRLPDVPQAVYAVTQGWDGKRVFLQDGDALVYPFPKLTEVLQYLNEKLPHVKRIGTYATPQDILRRTLDELEELRRLKLGILYTGLETGDDELLQNIG
;
A
#
# COMPACT_ATOMS: atom_id res chain seq x y z
N MET A 1 -16.25 7.88 9.43
CA MET A 1 -15.09 8.79 9.51
C MET A 1 -14.46 8.82 8.13
N SER A 2 -14.04 9.99 7.64
CA SER A 2 -13.28 10.08 6.39
C SER A 2 -11.92 9.39 6.56
N PHE A 3 -11.43 8.77 5.48
CA PHE A 3 -10.09 8.19 5.44
C PHE A 3 -9.04 9.30 5.58
N SER A 4 -8.08 9.14 6.49
CA SER A 4 -6.95 10.08 6.62
C SER A 4 -5.72 9.49 5.95
N ARG A 5 -5.06 10.27 5.08
CA ARG A 5 -3.79 9.86 4.47
C ARG A 5 -2.74 9.63 5.57
N PRO A 6 -2.13 8.45 5.66
CA PRO A 6 -1.10 8.17 6.66
C PRO A 6 0.21 8.86 6.32
N ASP A 7 1.07 8.97 7.34
CA ASP A 7 2.47 9.30 7.14
C ASP A 7 3.18 8.23 6.31
N ILE A 8 4.31 8.60 5.69
CA ILE A 8 5.04 7.69 4.81
C ILE A 8 6.08 6.91 5.62
N ILE A 9 5.69 5.70 6.00
CA ILE A 9 6.58 4.66 6.52
C ILE A 9 6.84 3.67 5.38
N ARG A 10 8.11 3.46 5.02
CA ARG A 10 8.50 2.63 3.86
C ARG A 10 9.92 2.05 3.96
N PRO A 11 10.18 0.86 3.40
CA PRO A 11 11.53 0.27 3.38
C PRO A 11 12.52 1.12 2.56
N PRO A 12 13.84 1.07 2.84
CA PRO A 12 14.84 1.79 2.05
C PRO A 12 14.78 1.51 0.53
N SER A 13 14.44 0.29 0.15
CA SER A 13 14.26 -0.15 -1.24
C SER A 13 13.12 0.54 -1.98
N GLU A 14 12.14 1.11 -1.27
CA GLU A 14 10.96 1.78 -1.83
C GLU A 14 11.13 3.31 -1.89
N ARG A 15 12.33 3.84 -1.66
CA ARG A 15 12.60 5.29 -1.59
C ARG A 15 12.19 6.14 -2.81
N LYS A 16 12.04 5.55 -4.00
CA LYS A 16 11.57 6.26 -5.20
C LYS A 16 10.27 5.68 -5.75
N SER A 17 9.51 4.99 -4.90
CA SER A 17 8.18 4.50 -5.27
C SER A 17 7.14 5.60 -5.10
N TYR A 18 6.05 5.54 -5.87
CA TYR A 18 4.87 6.33 -5.55
C TYR A 18 4.15 5.67 -4.38
N PHE A 19 3.80 6.43 -3.35
CA PHE A 19 3.16 5.92 -2.15
C PHE A 19 1.65 6.07 -2.28
N LEU A 20 0.94 4.97 -2.56
CA LEU A 20 -0.52 4.95 -2.73
C LEU A 20 -1.16 4.36 -1.46
N PRO A 21 -1.90 5.14 -0.66
CA PRO A 21 -2.54 4.60 0.53
C PRO A 21 -3.86 3.93 0.16
N LEU A 22 -3.95 2.63 0.46
CA LEU A 22 -5.18 1.83 0.43
C LEU A 22 -5.69 1.57 1.85
N THR A 23 -4.77 1.51 2.80
CA THR A 23 -5.06 1.42 4.23
C THR A 23 -4.34 2.53 4.99
N SER A 24 -4.74 2.74 6.24
CA SER A 24 -4.06 3.58 7.22
C SER A 24 -4.02 2.83 8.54
N GLY A 25 -2.88 2.82 9.23
CA GLY A 25 -2.65 1.95 10.38
C GLY A 25 -2.28 0.51 10.02
N CYS A 26 -2.44 -0.42 10.96
CA CYS A 26 -2.10 -1.83 10.81
C CYS A 26 -3.24 -2.74 11.31
N SER A 27 -3.40 -3.91 10.70
CA SER A 27 -4.37 -4.93 11.09
C SER A 27 -4.03 -5.64 12.40
N ASN A 28 -2.74 -5.74 12.75
CA ASN A 28 -2.27 -6.33 14.01
C ASN A 28 -2.25 -5.32 15.17
N ASN A 29 -1.69 -4.13 14.94
CA ASN A 29 -1.60 -2.97 15.86
C ASN A 29 -1.21 -3.20 17.34
N THR A 30 -0.77 -4.40 17.73
CA THR A 30 -0.41 -4.76 19.11
C THR A 30 1.10 -4.85 19.36
N CYS A 31 1.94 -4.84 18.32
CA CYS A 31 3.38 -4.96 18.46
C CYS A 31 3.97 -3.80 19.28
N THR A 32 4.47 -4.08 20.49
CA THR A 32 4.84 -3.07 21.50
C THR A 32 6.05 -2.20 21.10
N PHE A 33 6.87 -2.67 20.16
CA PHE A 33 8.04 -1.97 19.64
C PHE A 33 7.75 -1.19 18.34
N CYS A 34 6.56 -1.35 17.75
CA CYS A 34 6.25 -0.85 16.41
C CYS A 34 5.61 0.54 16.43
N GLY A 35 5.93 1.38 15.45
CA GLY A 35 5.30 2.69 15.26
C GLY A 35 3.80 2.64 14.92
N TYR A 36 3.27 1.47 14.56
CA TYR A 36 1.85 1.24 14.33
C TYR A 36 1.08 0.78 15.59
N TYR A 37 1.75 0.68 16.74
CA TYR A 37 1.11 0.27 17.98
C TYR A 37 -0.09 1.18 18.32
N GLY A 38 -1.25 0.58 18.58
CA GLY A 38 -2.50 1.29 18.88
C GLY A 38 -3.13 2.02 17.69
N SER A 39 -2.55 1.94 16.49
CA SER A 39 -3.15 2.53 15.29
C SER A 39 -4.41 1.77 14.88
N LYS A 40 -5.49 2.49 14.57
CA LYS A 40 -6.73 1.85 14.09
C LYS A 40 -6.66 1.67 12.59
N LEU A 41 -6.88 0.43 12.12
CA LEU A 41 -6.99 0.15 10.70
C LEU A 41 -8.14 0.94 10.07
N GLN A 42 -7.84 1.66 9.00
CA GLN A 42 -8.82 2.25 8.09
C GLN A 42 -8.63 1.68 6.69
N ILE A 43 -9.73 1.43 6.00
CA ILE A 43 -9.76 0.98 4.60
C ILE A 43 -10.23 2.15 3.75
N ARG A 44 -9.41 2.57 2.78
CA ARG A 44 -9.75 3.63 1.83
C ARG A 44 -10.77 3.14 0.82
N ASP A 45 -11.68 4.00 0.39
CA ASP A 45 -12.60 3.67 -0.69
C ASP A 45 -11.85 3.46 -2.03
N VAL A 46 -12.36 2.53 -2.85
CA VAL A 46 -11.77 2.22 -4.16
C VAL A 46 -11.88 3.43 -5.09
N ILE A 47 -12.99 4.17 -5.04
CA ILE A 47 -13.23 5.35 -5.88
C ILE A 47 -12.19 6.42 -5.56
N ASP A 48 -11.93 6.69 -4.28
CA ASP A 48 -10.92 7.66 -3.86
C ASP A 48 -9.50 7.24 -4.30
N SER A 49 -9.22 5.94 -4.29
CA SER A 49 -7.94 5.39 -4.75
C SER A 49 -7.78 5.55 -6.26
N LYS A 50 -8.84 5.30 -7.04
CA LYS A 50 -8.87 5.49 -8.49
C LYS A 50 -8.72 6.96 -8.89
N ASN A 51 -9.40 7.87 -8.18
CA ASN A 51 -9.28 9.31 -8.40
C ASN A 51 -7.83 9.81 -8.20
N GLU A 52 -7.13 9.29 -7.19
CA GLU A 52 -5.71 9.60 -7.00
C GLU A 52 -4.82 9.03 -8.11
N ILE A 53 -5.08 7.79 -8.55
CA ILE A 53 -4.38 7.17 -9.69
C ILE A 53 -4.57 8.01 -10.96
N ASP A 54 -5.78 8.49 -11.24
CA ASP A 54 -6.06 9.35 -12.40
C ASP A 54 -5.31 10.68 -12.30
N ALA A 55 -5.27 11.31 -11.13
CA ALA A 55 -4.52 12.55 -10.92
C ALA A 55 -3.02 12.37 -11.19
N VAL A 56 -2.44 11.27 -10.70
CA VAL A 56 -1.03 10.91 -10.96
C VAL A 56 -0.79 10.62 -12.44
N ALA A 57 -1.72 9.92 -13.11
CA ALA A 57 -1.64 9.64 -14.53
C ALA A 57 -1.69 10.93 -15.37
N LEU A 58 -2.58 11.87 -15.05
CA LEU A 58 -2.68 13.16 -15.74
C LEU A 58 -1.42 14.01 -15.53
N LEU A 59 -0.89 14.03 -14.30
CA LEU A 59 0.35 14.75 -14.00
C LEU A 59 1.52 14.16 -14.78
N THR A 60 1.68 12.84 -14.80
CA THR A 60 2.82 12.18 -15.45
C THR A 60 2.75 12.17 -16.96
N ARG A 61 1.55 12.10 -17.56
CA ARG A 61 1.38 12.10 -19.03
C ARG A 61 1.38 13.51 -19.62
N SER A 62 0.74 14.46 -18.95
CA SER A 62 0.41 15.77 -19.54
C SER A 62 0.85 16.96 -18.70
N GLY A 63 1.44 16.74 -17.52
CA GLY A 63 1.82 17.82 -16.60
C GLY A 63 0.64 18.51 -15.91
N ILE A 64 -0.58 17.96 -16.03
CA ILE A 64 -1.81 18.58 -15.54
C ILE A 64 -2.00 18.26 -14.05
N ARG A 65 -2.39 19.28 -13.28
CA ARG A 65 -2.85 19.13 -11.90
C ARG A 65 -4.33 19.47 -11.81
N LEU A 66 -5.08 18.61 -11.15
CA LEU A 66 -6.47 18.84 -10.75
C LEU A 66 -6.54 19.65 -9.45
N PRO A 67 -7.46 20.62 -9.34
CA PRO A 67 -7.55 21.53 -8.18
C PRO A 67 -8.03 20.84 -6.90
N ASP A 68 -8.89 19.82 -7.01
CA ASP A 68 -9.52 19.15 -5.85
C ASP A 68 -8.68 17.98 -5.29
N VAL A 69 -7.48 17.78 -5.83
CA VAL A 69 -6.57 16.72 -5.40
C VAL A 69 -5.57 17.28 -4.38
N PRO A 70 -5.39 16.62 -3.21
CA PRO A 70 -4.47 17.09 -2.19
C PRO A 70 -3.05 17.30 -2.71
N GLN A 71 -2.42 18.42 -2.33
CA GLN A 71 -1.05 18.77 -2.74
C GLN A 71 -0.02 17.68 -2.41
N ALA A 72 -0.27 16.86 -1.38
CA ALA A 72 0.55 15.71 -1.02
C ALA A 72 0.72 14.70 -2.16
N VAL A 73 -0.32 14.48 -2.98
CA VAL A 73 -0.27 13.59 -4.16
C VAL A 73 0.79 14.06 -5.15
N TYR A 74 0.82 15.36 -5.42
CA TYR A 74 1.78 15.95 -6.34
C TYR A 74 3.19 16.01 -5.75
N ALA A 75 3.31 16.30 -4.45
CA ALA A 75 4.61 16.31 -3.76
C ALA A 75 5.26 14.92 -3.78
N VAL A 76 4.51 13.86 -3.50
CA VAL A 76 5.00 12.46 -3.57
C VAL A 76 5.41 12.11 -5.00
N THR A 77 4.65 12.54 -6.00
CA THR A 77 4.95 12.28 -7.41
C THR A 77 6.31 12.84 -7.84
N GLN A 78 6.79 13.94 -7.26
CA GLN A 78 8.09 14.53 -7.61
C GLN A 78 9.29 13.63 -7.25
N GLY A 79 9.16 12.79 -6.21
CA GLY A 79 10.20 11.84 -5.79
C GLY A 79 10.12 10.48 -6.51
N TRP A 80 9.09 10.27 -7.31
CA TRP A 80 8.78 8.99 -7.95
C TRP A 80 9.64 8.74 -9.19
N ASP A 81 10.07 7.49 -9.39
CA ASP A 81 10.82 7.07 -10.57
C ASP A 81 9.96 6.62 -11.77
N GLY A 82 8.63 6.69 -11.65
CA GLY A 82 7.67 6.29 -12.67
C GLY A 82 7.51 4.77 -12.84
N LYS A 83 8.23 3.94 -12.07
CA LYS A 83 8.31 2.49 -12.28
C LYS A 83 7.81 1.68 -11.09
N ARG A 84 7.83 2.23 -9.88
CA ARG A 84 7.46 1.49 -8.67
C ARG A 84 6.33 2.13 -7.90
N VAL A 85 5.39 1.33 -7.43
CA VAL A 85 4.36 1.79 -6.50
C VAL A 85 4.51 1.03 -5.19
N PHE A 86 4.32 1.71 -4.08
CA PHE A 86 4.24 1.10 -2.77
C PHE A 86 2.85 1.36 -2.19
N LEU A 87 2.12 0.29 -1.89
CA LEU A 87 0.82 0.38 -1.23
C LEU A 87 1.07 0.66 0.26
N GLN A 88 0.55 1.77 0.74
CA GLN A 88 0.53 2.09 2.16
C GLN A 88 -0.78 1.56 2.79
N ASP A 89 -0.83 1.22 4.07
CA ASP A 89 0.15 1.56 5.13
C ASP A 89 0.79 0.31 5.77
N GLY A 90 0.64 0.09 7.08
CA GLY A 90 1.29 -1.00 7.82
C GLY A 90 0.85 -2.40 7.38
N ASP A 91 -0.34 -2.52 6.80
CA ASP A 91 -0.78 -3.72 6.09
C ASP A 91 -1.79 -3.33 5.00
N ALA A 92 -1.39 -3.41 3.73
CA ALA A 92 -2.34 -3.25 2.61
C ALA A 92 -2.90 -4.58 2.12
N LEU A 93 -2.34 -5.71 2.54
CA LEU A 93 -2.80 -7.03 2.15
C LEU A 93 -4.10 -7.42 2.86
N VAL A 94 -4.42 -6.79 4.00
CA VAL A 94 -5.75 -6.86 4.64
C VAL A 94 -6.90 -6.30 3.78
N TYR A 95 -6.59 -5.49 2.75
CA TYR A 95 -7.59 -4.89 1.86
C TYR A 95 -8.43 -5.97 1.16
N PRO A 96 -9.78 -5.87 1.06
CA PRO A 96 -10.61 -6.94 0.51
C PRO A 96 -10.17 -7.37 -0.89
N PHE A 97 -9.98 -8.68 -1.14
CA PHE A 97 -9.36 -9.19 -2.36
C PHE A 97 -10.01 -8.68 -3.67
N PRO A 98 -11.35 -8.68 -3.83
CA PRO A 98 -11.97 -8.16 -5.04
C PRO A 98 -11.67 -6.67 -5.26
N LYS A 99 -11.60 -5.89 -4.17
CA LYS A 99 -11.29 -4.46 -4.24
C LYS A 99 -9.80 -4.22 -4.49
N LEU A 100 -8.91 -5.04 -3.90
CA LEU A 100 -7.48 -4.94 -4.11
C LEU A 100 -7.13 -5.22 -5.57
N THR A 101 -7.67 -6.29 -6.14
CA THR A 101 -7.48 -6.64 -7.55
C THR A 101 -8.03 -5.56 -8.47
N GLU A 102 -9.22 -5.01 -8.18
CA GLU A 102 -9.79 -3.88 -8.92
C GLU A 102 -8.86 -2.66 -8.95
N VAL A 103 -8.30 -2.27 -7.80
CA VAL A 103 -7.36 -1.14 -7.71
C VAL A 103 -6.08 -1.44 -8.49
N LEU A 104 -5.51 -2.65 -8.35
CA LEU A 104 -4.27 -3.03 -9.05
C LEU A 104 -4.46 -3.09 -10.57
N GLN A 105 -5.59 -3.61 -11.04
CA GLN A 105 -5.95 -3.61 -12.47
C GLN A 105 -6.04 -2.17 -12.99
N TYR A 106 -6.77 -1.31 -12.28
CA TYR A 106 -6.91 0.10 -12.64
C TYR A 106 -5.57 0.84 -12.65
N LEU A 107 -4.73 0.60 -11.66
CA LEU A 107 -3.38 1.15 -11.58
C LEU A 107 -2.53 0.73 -12.78
N ASN A 108 -2.59 -0.55 -13.15
CA ASN A 108 -1.85 -1.08 -14.31
C ASN A 108 -2.35 -0.50 -15.64
N GLU A 109 -3.65 -0.23 -15.77
CA GLU A 109 -4.24 0.43 -16.95
C GLU A 109 -3.81 1.90 -17.05
N LYS A 110 -3.89 2.66 -15.95
CA LYS A 110 -3.61 4.10 -15.92
C LYS A 110 -2.12 4.42 -15.85
N LEU A 111 -1.29 3.52 -15.34
CA LEU A 111 0.16 3.72 -15.20
C LEU A 111 0.91 2.51 -15.80
N PRO A 112 0.82 2.29 -17.12
CA PRO A 112 1.34 1.06 -17.76
C PRO A 112 2.85 0.89 -17.61
N HIS A 113 3.59 1.97 -17.35
CA HIS A 113 5.05 1.95 -17.11
C HIS A 113 5.44 1.42 -15.73
N VAL A 114 4.50 1.26 -14.79
CA VAL A 114 4.73 0.62 -13.49
C VAL A 114 5.16 -0.83 -13.74
N LYS A 115 6.33 -1.16 -13.17
CA LYS A 115 6.97 -2.48 -13.30
C LYS A 115 6.80 -3.33 -12.05
N ARG A 116 6.61 -2.71 -10.89
CA ARG A 116 6.56 -3.41 -9.60
C ARG A 116 5.71 -2.65 -8.61
N ILE A 117 4.90 -3.40 -7.88
CA ILE A 117 4.12 -2.92 -6.74
C ILE A 117 4.60 -3.68 -5.51
N GLY A 118 4.83 -2.98 -4.41
CA GLY A 118 5.20 -3.56 -3.11
C GLY A 118 4.27 -3.09 -2.00
N THR A 119 4.26 -3.80 -0.87
CA THR A 119 3.48 -3.44 0.32
C THR A 119 4.11 -4.03 1.57
N TYR A 120 3.81 -3.46 2.74
CA TYR A 120 3.90 -4.23 3.98
C TYR A 120 2.75 -5.24 4.06
N ALA A 121 3.01 -6.37 4.69
CA ALA A 121 2.00 -7.40 4.97
C ALA A 121 2.38 -8.19 6.24
N THR A 122 1.41 -8.34 7.14
CA THR A 122 1.56 -9.20 8.31
C THR A 122 1.59 -10.68 7.87
N PRO A 123 2.29 -11.56 8.59
CA PRO A 123 2.24 -13.01 8.31
C PRO A 123 0.81 -13.56 8.31
N GLN A 124 -0.06 -13.06 9.19
CA GLN A 124 -1.45 -13.47 9.30
C GLN A 124 -2.26 -13.11 8.05
N ASP A 125 -2.08 -11.90 7.49
CA ASP A 125 -2.80 -11.50 6.28
C ASP A 125 -2.24 -12.16 5.02
N ILE A 126 -0.97 -12.59 5.02
CA ILE A 126 -0.43 -13.47 3.98
C ILE A 126 -1.10 -14.85 4.04
N LEU A 127 -1.17 -15.45 5.24
CA LEU A 127 -1.76 -16.79 5.46
C LEU A 127 -3.27 -16.84 5.21
N ARG A 128 -3.96 -15.70 5.28
CA ARG A 128 -5.39 -15.57 4.93
C ARG A 128 -5.66 -15.64 3.44
N ARG A 129 -4.63 -15.47 2.59
CA ARG A 129 -4.78 -15.53 1.13
C ARG A 129 -4.57 -16.96 0.64
N THR A 130 -5.37 -17.36 -0.34
CA THR A 130 -5.12 -18.62 -1.05
C THR A 130 -3.91 -18.47 -1.98
N LEU A 131 -3.33 -19.60 -2.40
CA LEU A 131 -2.26 -19.59 -3.40
C LEU A 131 -2.72 -18.90 -4.70
N ASP A 132 -3.93 -19.22 -5.18
CA ASP A 132 -4.50 -18.62 -6.40
C ASP A 132 -4.66 -17.09 -6.26
N GLU A 133 -5.09 -16.60 -5.09
CA GLU A 133 -5.16 -15.17 -4.82
C GLU A 133 -3.78 -14.52 -4.88
N LEU A 134 -2.76 -15.13 -4.28
CA LEU A 134 -1.39 -14.62 -4.29
C LEU A 134 -0.77 -14.64 -5.71
N GLU A 135 -1.04 -15.69 -6.49
CA GLU A 135 -0.63 -15.76 -7.89
C GLU A 135 -1.28 -14.66 -8.73
N GLU A 136 -2.56 -14.38 -8.53
CA GLU A 136 -3.25 -13.29 -9.22
C GLU A 136 -2.68 -11.92 -8.83
N LEU A 137 -2.43 -11.67 -7.54
CA LEU A 137 -1.78 -10.45 -7.08
C LEU A 137 -0.40 -10.26 -7.75
N ARG A 138 0.38 -11.35 -7.89
CA ARG A 138 1.65 -11.32 -8.60
C ARG A 138 1.49 -10.98 -10.08
N ARG A 139 0.48 -11.53 -10.77
CA ARG A 139 0.16 -11.18 -12.17
C ARG A 139 -0.19 -9.71 -12.33
N LEU A 140 -0.84 -9.13 -11.31
CA LEU A 140 -1.14 -7.70 -11.20
C LEU A 140 0.06 -6.86 -10.72
N LYS A 141 1.27 -7.41 -10.74
CA LYS A 141 2.56 -6.79 -10.39
C LYS A 141 2.76 -6.50 -8.91
N LEU A 142 1.88 -6.95 -8.00
CA LEU A 142 2.16 -6.96 -6.57
C LEU A 142 3.18 -8.07 -6.28
N GLY A 143 4.45 -7.72 -6.36
CA GLY A 143 5.56 -8.66 -6.42
C GLY A 143 6.46 -8.68 -5.18
N ILE A 144 6.28 -7.73 -4.24
CA ILE A 144 7.02 -7.70 -2.99
C ILE A 144 6.06 -7.50 -1.82
N LEU A 145 6.10 -8.43 -0.87
CA LEU A 145 5.47 -8.31 0.44
C LEU A 145 6.59 -8.19 1.48
N TYR A 146 6.71 -7.03 2.11
CA TYR A 146 7.63 -6.82 3.22
C TYR A 146 6.95 -7.30 4.51
N THR A 147 7.53 -8.30 5.15
CA THR A 147 6.94 -8.92 6.35
C THR A 147 7.88 -8.79 7.54
N GLY A 148 7.32 -8.42 8.69
CA GLY A 148 8.01 -8.43 9.97
C GLY A 148 7.80 -9.79 10.63
N LEU A 149 8.82 -10.65 10.61
CA LEU A 149 8.82 -11.89 11.39
C LEU A 149 9.13 -11.60 12.87
N GLU A 150 10.05 -10.65 13.10
CA GLU A 150 10.51 -10.12 14.39
C GLU A 150 11.26 -11.12 15.27
N THR A 151 10.69 -12.29 15.54
CA THR A 151 11.32 -13.35 16.31
C THR A 151 10.81 -14.74 15.88
N GLY A 152 11.65 -15.77 16.09
CA GLY A 152 11.26 -17.17 15.96
C GLY A 152 11.04 -17.87 17.31
N ASP A 153 11.02 -17.11 18.41
CA ASP A 153 10.76 -17.58 19.77
C ASP A 153 9.30 -17.26 20.16
N ASP A 154 8.51 -18.31 20.41
CA ASP A 154 7.08 -18.21 20.72
C ASP A 154 6.79 -17.42 22.01
N GLU A 155 7.64 -17.54 23.03
CA GLU A 155 7.47 -16.81 24.30
C GLU A 155 7.75 -15.33 24.07
N LEU A 156 8.82 -15.01 23.35
CA LEU A 156 9.12 -13.62 23.01
C LEU A 156 8.04 -13.01 22.11
N LEU A 157 7.53 -13.75 21.13
CA LEU A 157 6.46 -13.29 20.23
C LEU A 157 5.21 -12.90 21.03
N GLN A 158 4.79 -13.74 21.98
CA GLN A 158 3.66 -13.43 22.86
C GLN A 158 3.89 -12.18 23.72
N ASN A 159 5.12 -11.97 24.18
CA ASN A 159 5.48 -10.83 25.02
C ASN A 159 5.50 -9.50 24.25
N ILE A 160 5.84 -9.53 22.95
CA ILE A 160 5.99 -8.31 22.14
C ILE A 160 4.77 -7.97 21.28
N GLY A 161 3.77 -8.86 21.20
CA GLY A 161 2.49 -8.64 20.51
C GLY A 161 2.57 -8.81 19.00
#